data_AF-M4V822-F1
#
_entry.id   AF-M4V822-F1
#
_cell.length_a   1.000
_cell.length_b   1.000
_cell.length_c   1.000
_cell.angle_alpha   90.00
_cell.angle_beta   90.00
_cell.angle_gamma   90.00
#
_symmetry.space_group_name_H-M   'P 1'
#
loop_
_entity.id
_entity.type
_entity.pdbx_description
1 polymer ?
#
loop_
_entity_poly.entity_id
_entity_poly.type
_entity_poly.pdbx_seq_one_letter_code
_entity_poly.pdbx_strand_id
1 'polypeptide(L)'
;MMNTQIAKGKWTQIKGEIMKAWGKLTDDELEQTKGDMVKVAGLVQQKYGETQESVRDRINDFLKSVKTDTDSKNEQPRNRM
;
A
#
# COMPACT_ATOMS: atom_id res chain seq x y z
N MET A 1 17.70 -10.19 -2.66
CA MET A 1 17.03 -9.28 -3.62
C MET A 1 15.76 -8.79 -2.96
N MET A 2 15.69 -7.50 -2.60
CA MET A 2 14.54 -6.95 -1.89
C MET A 2 13.49 -6.50 -2.93
N ASN A 3 12.31 -7.12 -2.95
CA ASN A 3 11.20 -6.66 -3.77
C ASN A 3 10.81 -5.25 -3.32
N THR A 4 11.09 -4.24 -4.15
CA THR A 4 10.72 -2.83 -3.94
C THR A 4 9.46 -2.43 -4.71
N GLN A 5 9.07 -3.24 -5.69
CA GLN A 5 7.93 -2.96 -6.54
C GLN A 5 6.65 -3.58 -5.99
N ILE A 6 5.64 -2.72 -5.84
CA ILE A 6 4.28 -3.12 -5.52
C ILE A 6 3.52 -3.39 -6.81
N ALA A 7 2.73 -4.45 -6.85
CA ALA A 7 1.86 -4.74 -7.98
C ALA A 7 0.86 -3.61 -8.18
N LYS A 8 0.70 -3.14 -9.42
CA LYS A 8 -0.13 -1.96 -9.77
C LYS A 8 -1.57 -2.05 -9.24
N GLY A 9 -2.18 -3.23 -9.28
CA GLY A 9 -3.52 -3.45 -8.73
C GLY A 9 -3.61 -3.25 -7.21
N LYS A 10 -2.59 -3.68 -6.47
CA LYS A 10 -2.52 -3.47 -5.01
C LYS A 10 -2.14 -2.05 -4.67
N TRP A 11 -1.26 -1.45 -5.47
CA TRP A 11 -0.80 -0.07 -5.27
C TRP A 11 -1.96 0.92 -5.18
N THR A 12 -2.96 0.82 -6.05
CA THR A 12 -4.15 1.70 -6.01
C THR A 12 -4.92 1.59 -4.70
N GLN A 13 -4.95 0.42 -4.07
CA GLN A 13 -5.63 0.22 -2.80
C GLN A 13 -4.80 0.77 -1.64
N ILE A 14 -3.49 0.51 -1.66
CA ILE A 14 -2.55 0.92 -0.62
C ILE A 14 -2.29 2.43 -0.66
N LYS A 15 -2.27 3.07 -1.84
CA LYS A 15 -2.03 4.52 -1.96
C LYS A 15 -3.04 5.33 -1.13
N GLY A 16 -4.29 4.88 -1.06
CA GLY A 16 -5.32 5.51 -0.24
C GLY A 16 -5.01 5.41 1.26
N GLU A 17 -4.56 4.25 1.72
CA GLU A 17 -4.15 4.04 3.11
C GLU A 17 -2.88 4.85 3.46
N ILE A 18 -1.93 4.92 2.54
CA ILE A 18 -0.72 5.76 2.65
C ILE A 18 -1.11 7.24 2.76
N MET A 19 -2.01 7.76 1.92
CA MET A 19 -2.48 9.15 2.02
C MET A 19 -3.15 9.44 3.36
N LYS A 20 -3.95 8.50 3.89
CA LYS A 20 -4.57 8.66 5.20
C LYS A 20 -3.54 8.65 6.33
N ALA A 21 -2.56 7.75 6.25
CA ALA A 21 -1.51 7.62 7.26
C ALA A 21 -0.53 8.81 7.25
N TRP A 22 -0.22 9.31 6.05
CA TRP A 22 0.68 10.43 5.83
C TRP A 22 -0.06 11.54 5.06
N GLY A 23 -0.96 12.26 5.74
CA GLY A 23 -1.76 13.34 5.13
C GLY A 23 -1.01 14.54 4.52
N LYS A 24 0.34 14.59 4.60
CA LYS A 24 1.19 15.54 3.86
C LYS A 24 1.61 15.02 2.48
N LEU A 25 1.38 13.74 2.20
CA LEU A 25 1.60 13.14 0.89
C LEU A 25 0.33 13.30 0.06
N THR A 26 0.53 13.75 -1.17
CA THR A 26 -0.56 13.93 -2.13
C THR A 26 -0.71 12.69 -3.00
N ASP A 27 -1.92 12.44 -3.51
CA ASP A 27 -2.19 11.34 -4.44
C ASP A 27 -1.22 11.37 -5.63
N ASP A 28 -0.97 12.56 -6.19
CA ASP A 28 -0.08 12.77 -7.32
C ASP A 28 1.36 12.34 -7.01
N GLU A 29 1.90 12.72 -5.85
CA GLU A 29 3.27 12.37 -5.43
C GLU A 29 3.42 10.85 -5.29
N LEU A 30 2.42 10.18 -4.73
CA LEU A 30 2.38 8.73 -4.63
C LEU A 30 2.23 8.10 -6.02
N GLU A 31 1.39 8.64 -6.88
CA GLU A 31 1.16 8.11 -8.22
C GLU A 31 2.42 8.19 -9.10
N GLN A 32 3.23 9.24 -8.94
CA GLN A 32 4.55 9.37 -9.59
C GLN A 32 5.53 8.27 -9.18
N THR A 33 5.39 7.73 -7.96
CA THR A 33 6.22 6.58 -7.53
C THR A 33 5.82 5.28 -8.20
N LYS A 34 4.59 5.18 -8.74
CA LYS A 34 4.02 3.97 -9.36
C LYS A 34 4.11 2.71 -8.49
N GLY A 35 4.14 2.87 -7.16
CA GLY A 35 4.28 1.77 -6.21
C GLY A 35 5.70 1.27 -6.02
N ASP A 36 6.70 2.12 -6.29
CA ASP A 36 8.08 1.89 -5.90
C ASP A 36 8.28 2.29 -4.43
N MET A 37 8.49 1.30 -3.57
CA MET A 37 8.70 1.49 -2.14
C MET A 37 9.89 2.41 -1.84
N VAL A 38 10.94 2.40 -2.66
CA VAL A 38 12.13 3.25 -2.43
C VAL A 38 11.77 4.72 -2.67
N LYS A 39 11.03 4.99 -3.73
CA LYS A 39 10.58 6.37 -4.04
C LYS A 39 9.62 6.89 -2.98
N VAL A 40 8.65 6.07 -2.56
CA VAL A 40 7.72 6.44 -1.49
C VAL A 40 8.46 6.75 -0.20
N ALA A 41 9.38 5.86 0.19
CA ALA A 41 10.18 6.07 1.37
C ALA A 41 11.08 7.31 1.28
N GLY A 42 11.61 7.63 0.09
CA GLY A 42 12.33 8.89 -0.13
C GLY A 42 11.47 10.13 0.10
N LEU A 43 10.23 10.14 -0.40
CA LEU A 43 9.28 11.23 -0.17
C LEU A 43 8.91 11.38 1.30
N VAL A 44 8.61 10.27 1.98
CA VAL A 44 8.27 10.27 3.40
C VAL A 44 9.47 10.72 4.23
N GLN A 45 10.67 10.23 3.95
CA GLN A 45 11.90 10.66 4.62
C GLN A 45 12.12 12.18 4.48
N GLN A 46 11.89 12.75 3.29
CA GLN A 46 12.04 14.19 3.08
C GLN A 46 10.98 15.04 3.80
N LYS A 47 9.72 14.58 3.87
CA LYS A 47 8.62 15.37 4.47
C LYS A 47 8.39 15.13 5.96
N TYR A 48 8.68 13.91 6.42
CA TYR A 48 8.42 13.44 7.78
C TYR A 48 9.69 13.12 8.56
N GLY A 49 10.84 12.92 7.89
CA GLY A 49 12.07 12.50 8.55
C GLY A 49 12.10 11.02 8.94
N GLU A 50 11.18 10.20 8.43
CA GLU A 50 11.16 8.77 8.75
C GLU A 50 12.24 7.98 8.01
N THR A 51 12.62 6.83 8.58
CA THR A 51 13.56 5.91 7.95
C THR A 51 12.87 5.08 6.86
N GLN A 52 13.67 4.67 5.87
CA GLN A 52 13.21 3.81 4.78
C GLN A 52 12.60 2.49 5.29
N GLU A 53 13.09 1.99 6.42
CA GLU A 53 12.58 0.80 7.10
C GLU A 53 11.20 1.02 7.70
N SER A 54 10.98 2.10 8.48
CA SER A 54 9.68 2.42 9.06
C SER A 54 8.58 2.54 7.99
N VAL A 55 8.92 3.22 6.89
CA VAL A 55 8.00 3.38 5.76
C VAL A 55 7.68 2.05 5.10
N ARG A 56 8.70 1.20 4.90
CA ARG A 56 8.51 -0.15 4.37
C ARG A 56 7.63 -1.00 5.26
N ASP A 57 7.84 -0.98 6.57
CA ASP A 57 7.03 -1.74 7.52
C ASP A 57 5.56 -1.32 7.45
N ARG A 58 5.28 0.00 7.43
CA ARG A 58 3.93 0.52 7.23
C ARG A 58 3.31 0.09 5.90
N ILE A 59 4.05 0.20 4.80
CA ILE A 59 3.57 -0.24 3.48
C ILE A 59 3.29 -1.75 3.47
N ASN A 60 4.14 -2.53 4.12
CA ASN A 60 3.97 -3.97 4.26
C ASN A 60 2.74 -4.33 5.10
N ASP A 61 2.46 -3.56 6.15
CA ASP A 61 1.25 -3.68 6.95
C ASP A 61 -0.02 -3.44 6.11
N PHE A 62 -0.05 -2.36 5.33
CA PHE A 62 -1.13 -2.09 4.39
C PHE A 62 -1.28 -3.19 3.33
N LEU A 63 -0.16 -3.70 2.79
CA LEU A 63 -0.14 -4.83 1.85
C LEU A 63 -0.73 -6.11 2.44
N LYS A 64 -0.52 -6.38 3.72
CA LYS A 64 -1.09 -7.52 4.42
C LYS A 64 -2.60 -7.35 4.62
N SER A 65 -3.03 -6.16 5.04
CA SER A 65 -4.45 -5.82 5.22
C SER A 65 -5.25 -5.90 3.91
N VAL A 66 -4.64 -5.54 2.77
CA VAL A 66 -5.29 -5.62 1.45
C VAL A 66 -5.50 -7.06 0.95
N LYS A 67 -4.71 -8.04 1.39
CA LYS A 67 -4.85 -9.44 0.94
C LYS A 67 -6.13 -10.12 1.46
N THR A 68 -6.70 -9.66 2.56
CA THR A 68 -7.82 -10.36 3.22
C THR A 68 -9.18 -10.07 2.60
N ASP A 69 -9.32 -9.05 1.76
CA ASP A 69 -10.64 -8.67 1.20
C ASP A 69 -10.98 -9.38 -0.12
N THR A 70 -9.99 -9.85 -0.88
CA THR A 70 -10.23 -10.47 -2.22
C THR A 70 -10.51 -11.98 -2.17
N ASP A 71 -10.36 -12.65 -1.01
CA ASP A 71 -10.60 -14.10 -0.86
C ASP A 71 -11.80 -14.45 0.04
N SER A 72 -12.80 -13.57 0.17
CA SER A 72 -14.02 -13.86 0.97
C SER A 72 -15.34 -13.62 0.25
N LYS A 73 -15.35 -13.62 -1.09
CA LYS A 73 -16.59 -13.74 -1.87
C LYS A 73 -16.61 -15.00 -2.75
N ASN A 74 -16.32 -16.16 -2.14
CA ASN A 74 -16.83 -17.43 -2.66
C ASN A 74 -17.42 -18.29 -1.55
N GLU A 75 -18.22 -17.67 -0.66
CA GLU A 75 -19.30 -18.40 -0.01
C GLU A 75 -20.39 -18.62 -1.05
N GLN A 76 -20.36 -19.79 -1.68
CA GLN A 76 -21.45 -20.29 -2.51
C GLN A 76 -22.78 -20.09 -1.75
N PRO A 77 -23.81 -19.49 -2.36
CA PRO A 77 -25.10 -19.38 -1.71
C PRO A 77 -25.58 -20.79 -1.40
N ARG A 78 -25.82 -21.03 -0.11
CA ARG A 78 -26.49 -22.18 0.48
C ARG A 78 -27.45 -22.80 -0.53
N ASN A 79 -27.12 -24.00 -1.01
CA ASN A 79 -28.03 -24.79 -1.81
C ASN A 79 -29.31 -24.98 -0.99
N ARG A 80 -30.39 -24.33 -1.40
CA ARG A 80 -31.75 -24.71 -1.01
C ARG A 80 -32.00 -26.06 -1.66
N MET A 81 -32.24 -27.09 -0.85
CA MET A 81 -33.17 -28.20 -1.11
C MET A 81 -33.35 -28.99 0.18
#